data_AF-F0YSX1-F1
#
_entry.id   AF-F0YSX1-F1
#
_cell.length_a   1.000
_cell.length_b   1.000
_cell.length_c   1.000
_cell.angle_alpha   90.00
_cell.angle_beta   90.00
_cell.angle_gamma   90.00
#
_symmetry.space_group_name_H-M   'P 1'
#
loop_
_entity.id
_entity.type
_entity.pdbx_description
1 polymer ?
#
loop_
_entity_poly.entity_id
_entity_poly.type
_entity_poly.pdbx_seq_one_letter_code
_entity_poly.pdbx_strand_id
1 'polypeptide(L)'
;APIPLVEVDDDSKFSVNPEAREILEGLRGKVCVVSVAGLYRTGKSSLVNFLLDADAGFTVGPTVRRCTRGIWFWGSPRRAKLPSGEPCWVVVLDTEGLGGLEADQHYDTRIFSLATLLCSTLVYNSLGSIDEGAISNLSFVANLSQHIRVSDDGGDGDLDAHEYHKFFPSFVWVVRDFALDLVDDYGTAISADDYLERALATQVGFDPATTERNRVRHCMMTAFFTERKCFPLVRPLLDESKLQEIDKV
;
A
#
# COMPACT_ATOMS: atom_id res chain seq x y z
N ALA A 1 16.10 -9.13 -9.61
CA ALA A 1 15.49 -10.21 -8.80
C ALA A 1 15.02 -9.62 -7.48
N PRO A 2 13.93 -10.14 -6.89
CA PRO A 2 13.45 -9.67 -5.59
C PRO A 2 14.39 -10.14 -4.48
N ILE A 3 14.67 -9.27 -3.51
CA ILE A 3 15.53 -9.55 -2.36
C ILE A 3 14.73 -9.13 -1.11
N PRO A 4 14.75 -9.91 0.00
CA PRO A 4 14.08 -9.49 1.22
C PRO A 4 14.76 -8.23 1.77
N LEU A 5 14.00 -7.21 2.13
CA LEU A 5 14.51 -6.01 2.79
C LEU A 5 14.39 -6.14 4.31
N VAL A 6 13.19 -6.52 4.76
CA VAL A 6 12.88 -6.74 6.18
C VAL A 6 12.44 -8.18 6.34
N GLU A 7 13.26 -8.94 7.05
CA GLU A 7 13.01 -10.33 7.42
C GLU A 7 12.47 -10.39 8.84
N VAL A 8 11.78 -11.48 9.15
CA VAL A 8 11.15 -11.69 10.45
C VAL A 8 11.50 -13.09 10.92
N ASP A 9 12.16 -13.15 12.07
CA ASP A 9 12.51 -14.42 12.70
C ASP A 9 11.28 -15.09 13.36
N ASP A 10 11.47 -16.31 13.85
CA ASP A 10 10.40 -17.07 14.51
C ASP A 10 10.01 -16.47 15.87
N ASP A 11 10.85 -15.59 16.44
CA ASP A 11 10.57 -14.80 17.65
C ASP A 11 9.83 -13.49 17.35
N SER A 12 9.37 -13.26 16.10
CA SER A 12 8.71 -12.04 15.64
C SER A 12 9.56 -10.76 15.73
N LYS A 13 10.89 -10.89 15.69
CA LYS A 13 11.82 -9.75 15.59
C LYS A 13 12.13 -9.45 14.13
N PHE A 14 12.22 -8.16 13.82
CA PHE A 14 12.57 -7.67 12.50
C PHE A 14 14.08 -7.54 12.33
N SER A 15 14.62 -8.06 11.24
CA SER A 15 16.01 -7.86 10.82
C SER A 15 16.08 -7.29 9.41
N VAL A 16 17.04 -6.40 9.17
CA VAL A 16 17.28 -5.85 7.83
C VAL A 16 18.28 -6.74 7.11
N ASN A 17 17.96 -7.14 5.88
CA ASN A 17 18.86 -7.96 5.10
C ASN A 17 20.14 -7.17 4.70
N PRO A 18 21.35 -7.69 4.97
CA PRO A 18 22.60 -6.99 4.65
C PRO A 18 22.81 -6.72 3.15
N GLU A 19 22.42 -7.64 2.27
CA GLU A 19 22.53 -7.48 0.82
C GLU A 19 21.62 -6.34 0.33
N ALA A 20 20.40 -6.28 0.87
CA ALA A 20 19.46 -5.20 0.60
C ALA A 20 20.04 -3.83 0.98
N ARG A 21 20.63 -3.79 2.17
CA ARG A 21 21.24 -2.60 2.72
C ARG A 21 22.40 -2.11 1.85
N GLU A 22 23.29 -2.99 1.42
CA GLU A 22 24.45 -2.64 0.59
C GLU A 22 24.02 -1.99 -0.75
N ILE A 23 23.00 -2.57 -1.40
CA ILE A 23 22.44 -2.03 -2.65
C ILE A 23 21.87 -0.62 -2.42
N LEU A 24 21.10 -0.43 -1.35
CA LEU A 24 20.47 0.85 -1.03
C LEU A 24 21.50 1.92 -0.62
N GLU A 25 22.53 1.56 0.16
CA GLU A 25 23.62 2.47 0.55
C GLU A 25 24.49 2.90 -0.66
N GLY A 26 24.54 2.07 -1.70
CA GLY A 26 25.19 2.37 -2.98
C GLY A 26 24.45 3.43 -3.83
N LEU A 27 23.17 3.70 -3.55
CA LEU A 27 22.39 4.68 -4.31
C LEU A 27 22.83 6.11 -3.99
N ARG A 28 23.27 6.84 -5.01
CA ARG A 28 23.59 8.27 -4.92
C ARG A 28 22.50 9.10 -5.58
N GLY A 29 22.03 10.13 -4.89
CA GLY A 29 21.00 11.07 -5.35
C GLY A 29 19.64 10.88 -4.68
N LYS A 30 18.59 11.42 -5.28
CA LYS A 30 17.21 11.30 -4.77
C LYS A 30 16.69 9.87 -4.98
N VAL A 31 15.98 9.35 -3.99
CA VAL A 31 15.34 8.03 -4.03
C VAL A 31 13.83 8.22 -3.82
N CYS A 32 13.04 7.64 -4.70
CA CYS A 32 11.60 7.56 -4.64
C CYS A 32 11.23 6.11 -4.37
N VAL A 33 10.49 5.87 -3.30
CA VAL A 33 10.14 4.52 -2.88
C VAL A 33 8.66 4.30 -3.14
N VAL A 34 8.32 3.27 -3.90
CA VAL A 34 6.93 2.86 -4.16
C VAL A 34 6.69 1.57 -3.41
N SER A 35 5.74 1.56 -2.48
CA SER A 35 5.38 0.36 -1.71
C SER A 35 4.01 -0.13 -2.10
N VAL A 36 3.88 -1.43 -2.38
CA VAL A 36 2.59 -2.06 -2.69
C VAL A 36 2.13 -2.88 -1.50
N ALA A 37 0.98 -2.53 -0.95
CA ALA A 37 0.39 -3.14 0.23
C ALA A 37 -1.10 -3.44 0.01
N GLY A 38 -1.68 -4.25 0.90
CA GLY A 38 -3.08 -4.67 0.79
C GLY A 38 -3.29 -6.10 1.27
N LEU A 39 -4.54 -6.55 1.26
CA LEU A 39 -4.92 -7.87 1.75
C LEU A 39 -4.12 -9.00 1.10
N TYR A 40 -3.97 -10.11 1.80
CA TYR A 40 -3.40 -11.33 1.21
C TYR A 40 -4.23 -11.76 -0.01
N ARG A 41 -3.54 -12.34 -1.02
CA ARG A 41 -4.17 -12.94 -2.21
C ARG A 41 -4.88 -11.98 -3.17
N THR A 42 -4.55 -10.70 -3.16
CA THR A 42 -5.15 -9.68 -4.06
C THR A 42 -4.34 -9.41 -5.34
N GLY A 43 -3.27 -10.19 -5.61
CA GLY A 43 -2.44 -10.03 -6.82
C GLY A 43 -1.45 -8.85 -6.78
N LYS A 44 -0.94 -8.50 -5.60
CA LYS A 44 0.07 -7.44 -5.39
C LYS A 44 1.36 -7.70 -6.14
N SER A 45 1.95 -8.87 -5.95
CA SER A 45 3.22 -9.25 -6.59
C SER A 45 3.09 -9.27 -8.13
N SER A 46 1.96 -9.74 -8.67
CA SER A 46 1.69 -9.63 -10.11
C SER A 46 1.57 -8.19 -10.58
N LEU A 47 0.89 -7.32 -9.82
CA LEU A 47 0.84 -5.88 -10.13
C LEU A 47 2.25 -5.28 -10.19
N VAL A 48 3.11 -5.61 -9.23
CA VAL A 48 4.50 -5.17 -9.21
C VAL A 48 5.28 -5.70 -10.41
N ASN A 49 5.08 -6.96 -10.79
CA ASN A 49 5.73 -7.56 -11.97
C ASN A 49 5.33 -6.83 -13.26
N PHE A 50 4.04 -6.52 -13.43
CA PHE A 50 3.55 -5.72 -14.55
C PHE A 50 4.14 -4.31 -14.57
N LEU A 51 4.27 -3.66 -13.41
CA LEU A 51 4.88 -2.33 -13.30
C LEU A 51 6.38 -2.33 -13.63
N LEU A 52 7.07 -3.43 -13.34
CA LEU A 52 8.52 -3.56 -13.53
C LEU A 52 8.93 -4.11 -14.90
N ASP A 53 7.96 -4.56 -15.71
CA ASP A 53 8.15 -5.27 -16.97
C ASP A 53 9.16 -6.42 -16.80
N ALA A 54 8.94 -7.24 -15.77
CA ALA A 54 9.88 -8.25 -15.32
C ALA A 54 9.43 -9.67 -15.71
N ASP A 55 10.16 -10.31 -16.64
CA ASP A 55 9.93 -11.70 -17.06
C ASP A 55 10.07 -12.73 -15.91
N ALA A 56 10.87 -12.40 -14.88
CA ALA A 56 11.12 -13.21 -13.68
C ALA A 56 11.10 -12.32 -12.43
N GLY A 57 9.90 -11.84 -12.10
CA GLY A 57 9.65 -10.90 -11.00
C GLY A 57 9.53 -11.53 -9.60
N PHE A 58 8.68 -10.95 -8.76
CA PHE A 58 8.31 -11.49 -7.46
C PHE A 58 7.55 -12.81 -7.61
N THR A 59 7.85 -13.79 -6.76
CA THR A 59 7.21 -15.11 -6.79
C THR A 59 5.74 -15.01 -6.44
N VAL A 60 4.88 -15.40 -7.38
CA VAL A 60 3.43 -15.44 -7.19
C VAL A 60 3.02 -16.90 -7.06
N GLY A 61 2.74 -17.34 -5.83
CA GLY A 61 2.32 -18.72 -5.59
C GLY A 61 0.81 -18.83 -5.55
N PRO A 62 0.16 -19.85 -6.16
CA PRO A 62 -1.31 -20.02 -6.17
C PRO A 62 -1.89 -20.69 -4.91
N THR A 63 -1.04 -21.11 -3.95
CA THR A 63 -1.46 -21.96 -2.81
C THR A 63 -2.06 -21.16 -1.65
N VAL A 64 -2.68 -21.79 -0.65
CA VAL A 64 -3.25 -21.04 0.50
C VAL A 64 -2.18 -20.41 1.42
N ARG A 65 -0.91 -20.84 1.31
CA ARG A 65 0.19 -20.34 2.13
C ARG A 65 0.64 -18.94 1.70
N ARG A 66 1.14 -18.15 2.64
CA ARG A 66 1.72 -16.83 2.36
C ARG A 66 2.99 -17.02 1.52
N CYS A 67 3.14 -16.24 0.45
CA CYS A 67 4.30 -16.34 -0.45
C CYS A 67 5.41 -15.37 -0.05
N THR A 68 5.06 -14.21 0.50
CA THR A 68 5.97 -13.14 0.93
C THR A 68 5.87 -13.00 2.45
N ARG A 69 6.97 -13.22 3.18
CA ARG A 69 7.09 -12.84 4.59
C ARG A 69 7.87 -11.52 4.70
N GLY A 70 7.37 -10.57 5.48
CA GLY A 70 8.02 -9.28 5.70
C GLY A 70 7.88 -8.28 4.54
N ILE A 71 8.95 -7.51 4.28
CA ILE A 71 9.00 -6.53 3.18
C ILE A 71 10.09 -6.95 2.20
N TRP A 72 9.74 -7.06 0.94
CA TRP A 72 10.66 -7.40 -0.15
C TRP A 72 10.91 -6.16 -1.01
N PHE A 73 12.13 -6.02 -1.52
CA PHE A 73 12.45 -4.96 -2.46
C PHE A 73 12.91 -5.55 -3.79
N TRP A 74 12.68 -4.81 -4.88
CA TRP A 74 13.22 -5.17 -6.17
C TRP A 74 14.71 -4.84 -6.22
N GLY A 75 15.56 -5.87 -6.33
CA GLY A 75 17.03 -5.79 -6.27
C GLY A 75 17.70 -4.96 -7.36
N SER A 76 16.95 -4.35 -8.28
CA SER A 76 17.48 -3.51 -9.35
C SER A 76 16.72 -2.19 -9.43
N PRO A 77 17.10 -1.17 -8.62
CA PRO A 77 16.49 0.15 -8.65
C PRO A 77 16.49 0.75 -10.06
N ARG A 78 15.37 1.34 -10.47
CA ARG A 78 15.21 1.94 -11.80
C ARG A 78 15.57 3.42 -11.77
N ARG A 79 16.15 3.95 -12.86
CA ARG A 79 16.34 5.40 -13.01
C ARG A 79 15.05 6.03 -13.55
N ALA A 80 14.63 7.13 -12.96
CA ALA A 80 13.51 7.93 -13.43
C ALA A 80 13.82 9.43 -13.34
N LYS A 81 12.89 10.27 -13.80
CA LYS A 81 12.93 11.72 -13.60
C LYS A 81 11.73 12.12 -12.77
N LEU A 82 11.97 12.94 -11.76
CA LEU A 82 10.91 13.61 -11.02
C LEU A 82 10.12 14.55 -11.94
N PRO A 83 8.90 14.97 -11.56
CA PRO A 83 8.18 16.02 -12.27
C PRO A 83 8.99 17.33 -12.42
N SER A 84 9.92 17.59 -11.49
CA SER A 84 10.87 18.71 -11.55
C SER A 84 11.95 18.57 -12.65
N GLY A 85 12.05 17.40 -13.29
CA GLY A 85 13.07 17.06 -14.28
C GLY A 85 14.37 16.49 -13.68
N GLU A 86 14.50 16.48 -12.35
CA GLU A 86 15.69 15.95 -11.67
C GLU A 86 15.76 14.42 -11.73
N PRO A 87 16.95 13.82 -11.92
CA PRO A 87 17.11 12.37 -11.91
C PRO A 87 16.90 11.80 -10.51
N CYS A 88 16.14 10.71 -10.42
CA CYS A 88 15.95 9.95 -9.19
C CYS A 88 16.09 8.44 -9.42
N TRP A 89 16.25 7.72 -8.33
CA TRP A 89 16.12 6.27 -8.28
C TRP A 89 14.71 5.91 -7.84
N VAL A 90 14.11 4.91 -8.48
CA VAL A 90 12.84 4.32 -8.07
C VAL A 90 13.14 2.95 -7.48
N VAL A 91 12.76 2.78 -6.22
CA VAL A 91 12.82 1.52 -5.49
C VAL A 91 11.39 1.03 -5.29
N VAL A 92 11.12 -0.22 -5.64
CA VAL A 92 9.80 -0.83 -5.48
C VAL A 92 9.85 -1.84 -4.35
N LEU A 93 8.91 -1.71 -3.41
CA LEU A 93 8.71 -2.60 -2.28
C LEU A 93 7.40 -3.37 -2.48
N ASP A 94 7.44 -4.68 -2.25
CA ASP A 94 6.25 -5.54 -2.15
C ASP A 94 6.14 -6.02 -0.71
N THR A 95 4.98 -5.82 -0.10
CA THR A 95 4.76 -6.20 1.30
C THR A 95 4.01 -7.51 1.43
N GLU A 96 4.21 -8.17 2.55
CA GLU A 96 3.31 -9.24 2.98
C GLU A 96 1.84 -8.80 2.97
N GLY A 97 0.97 -9.74 2.60
CA GLY A 97 -0.46 -9.51 2.57
C GLY A 97 -1.09 -9.56 3.96
N LEU A 98 -1.90 -8.56 4.26
CA LEU A 98 -2.61 -8.44 5.54
C LEU A 98 -3.73 -9.47 5.66
N GLY A 99 -3.99 -9.97 6.87
CA GLY A 99 -5.19 -10.73 7.22
C GLY A 99 -5.22 -12.20 6.79
N GLY A 100 -4.06 -12.83 6.55
CA GLY A 100 -4.00 -14.26 6.27
C GLY A 100 -4.44 -15.13 7.46
N LEU A 101 -4.82 -16.39 7.21
CA LEU A 101 -5.39 -17.33 8.22
C LEU A 101 -4.55 -17.53 9.50
N GLU A 102 -3.25 -17.28 9.45
CA GLU A 102 -2.30 -17.39 10.57
C GLU A 102 -1.79 -16.01 11.05
N ALA A 103 -2.53 -14.92 10.81
CA ALA A 103 -2.06 -13.54 11.08
C ALA A 103 -2.10 -13.18 12.56
N ASP A 104 -0.96 -12.72 13.09
CA ASP A 104 -0.97 -11.79 14.20
C ASP A 104 -1.30 -10.38 13.67
N GLN A 105 -2.40 -9.82 14.14
CA GLN A 105 -2.85 -8.48 13.76
C GLN A 105 -1.80 -7.39 14.10
N HIS A 106 -1.00 -7.59 15.15
CA HIS A 106 0.08 -6.67 15.52
C HIS A 106 1.23 -6.73 14.53
N TYR A 107 1.56 -7.93 14.06
CA TYR A 107 2.58 -8.15 13.04
C TYR A 107 2.23 -7.46 11.73
N ASP A 108 1.02 -7.71 11.22
CA ASP A 108 0.52 -7.13 9.97
C ASP A 108 0.53 -5.59 10.05
N THR A 109 0.09 -5.05 11.19
CA THR A 109 0.12 -3.60 11.45
C THR A 109 1.55 -3.06 11.39
N ARG A 110 2.53 -3.72 12.01
CA ARG A 110 3.94 -3.26 12.01
C ARG A 110 4.57 -3.30 10.62
N ILE A 111 4.40 -4.39 9.86
CA ILE A 111 4.93 -4.49 8.49
C ILE A 111 4.35 -3.40 7.61
N PHE A 112 3.03 -3.21 7.67
CA PHE A 112 2.36 -2.17 6.92
C PHE A 112 2.86 -0.77 7.32
N SER A 113 3.00 -0.54 8.63
CA SER A 113 3.42 0.75 9.16
C SER A 113 4.81 1.12 8.66
N LEU A 114 5.74 0.16 8.74
CA LEU A 114 7.09 0.32 8.26
C LEU A 114 7.11 0.57 6.75
N ALA A 115 6.34 -0.20 5.96
CA ALA A 115 6.26 -0.03 4.53
C ALA A 115 5.70 1.34 4.11
N THR A 116 4.74 1.89 4.88
CA THR A 116 4.16 3.21 4.67
C THR A 116 5.17 4.31 4.97
N LEU A 117 5.88 4.20 6.10
CA LEU A 117 6.90 5.17 6.51
C LEU A 117 8.14 5.19 5.61
N LEU A 118 8.47 4.04 5.00
CA LEU A 118 9.61 3.93 4.08
C LEU A 118 9.30 4.46 2.68
N CYS A 119 8.03 4.58 2.31
CA CYS A 119 7.63 4.89 0.94
C CYS A 119 7.38 6.39 0.71
N SER A 120 7.54 6.82 -0.55
CA SER A 120 7.08 8.12 -1.06
C SER A 120 5.71 8.00 -1.73
N THR A 121 5.37 6.79 -2.20
CA THR A 121 4.06 6.44 -2.74
C THR A 121 3.64 5.09 -2.19
N LEU A 122 2.50 5.06 -1.52
CA LEU A 122 1.85 3.85 -1.04
C LEU A 122 0.75 3.45 -2.02
N VAL A 123 0.90 2.29 -2.63
CA VAL A 123 -0.11 1.66 -3.49
C VAL A 123 -0.88 0.65 -2.65
N TYR A 124 -2.14 0.94 -2.35
CA TYR A 124 -3.03 0.02 -1.67
C TYR A 124 -3.87 -0.76 -2.69
N ASN A 125 -3.73 -2.08 -2.70
CA ASN A 125 -4.36 -2.98 -3.66
C ASN A 125 -5.48 -3.80 -2.99
N SER A 126 -6.71 -3.63 -3.49
CA SER A 126 -7.90 -4.37 -3.05
C SER A 126 -8.64 -5.00 -4.23
N LEU A 127 -9.53 -5.96 -3.97
CA LEU A 127 -10.42 -6.57 -4.97
C LEU A 127 -11.84 -5.99 -4.84
N GLY A 128 -12.57 -5.93 -5.95
CA GLY A 128 -13.98 -5.56 -5.98
C GLY A 128 -14.21 -4.05 -6.01
N SER A 129 -14.98 -3.54 -5.06
CA SER A 129 -15.34 -2.13 -4.93
C SER A 129 -14.87 -1.55 -3.60
N ILE A 130 -14.82 -0.22 -3.47
CA ILE A 130 -14.55 0.45 -2.20
C ILE A 130 -15.86 0.48 -1.39
N ASP A 131 -16.09 -0.57 -0.60
CA ASP A 131 -17.20 -0.68 0.34
C ASP A 131 -16.77 -0.41 1.79
N GLU A 132 -17.71 -0.50 2.73
CA GLU A 132 -17.42 -0.31 4.16
C GLU A 132 -16.41 -1.33 4.71
N GLY A 133 -16.37 -2.53 4.14
CA GLY A 133 -15.38 -3.55 4.49
C GLY A 133 -13.98 -3.14 4.04
N ALA A 134 -13.85 -2.64 2.82
CA ALA A 134 -12.60 -2.09 2.28
C ALA A 134 -12.08 -0.91 3.10
N ILE A 135 -12.98 -0.02 3.56
CA ILE A 135 -12.63 1.09 4.47
C ILE A 135 -12.23 0.57 5.84
N SER A 136 -12.94 -0.41 6.39
CA SER A 136 -12.58 -1.03 7.67
C SER A 136 -11.22 -1.72 7.61
N ASN A 137 -10.86 -2.30 6.47
CA ASN A 137 -9.54 -2.88 6.24
C ASN A 137 -8.43 -1.83 6.28
N LEU A 138 -8.71 -0.54 6.04
CA LEU A 138 -7.77 0.58 6.23
C LEU A 138 -7.65 1.05 7.68
N SER A 139 -8.31 0.40 8.65
CA SER A 139 -8.19 0.75 10.08
C SER A 139 -6.75 0.75 10.59
N PHE A 140 -5.84 -0.01 9.96
CA PHE A 140 -4.41 0.07 10.27
C PHE A 140 -3.84 1.49 10.08
N VAL A 141 -4.37 2.30 9.16
CA VAL A 141 -3.95 3.70 8.96
C VAL A 141 -4.31 4.54 10.18
N ALA A 142 -5.50 4.30 10.75
CA ALA A 142 -5.89 4.96 12.00
C ALA A 142 -5.03 4.49 13.18
N ASN A 143 -4.56 3.24 13.18
CA ASN A 143 -3.61 2.74 14.18
C ASN A 143 -2.21 3.30 13.99
N LEU A 144 -1.79 3.55 12.76
CA LEU A 144 -0.53 4.18 12.41
C LEU A 144 -0.38 5.55 13.13
N SER A 145 -1.47 6.31 13.24
CA SER A 145 -1.54 7.57 14.00
C SER A 145 -1.14 7.44 15.46
N GLN A 146 -1.45 6.29 16.07
CA GLN A 146 -1.18 6.05 17.48
C GLN A 146 0.26 5.60 17.73
N HIS A 147 0.91 5.04 16.71
CA HIS A 147 2.25 4.46 16.82
C HIS A 147 3.35 5.38 16.28
N ILE A 148 3.02 6.31 15.39
CA ILE A 148 3.96 7.33 14.93
C ILE A 148 4.01 8.44 15.97
N ARG A 149 4.93 8.31 16.92
CA ARG A 149 5.48 9.46 17.64
C ARG A 149 6.65 9.95 16.82
N VAL A 150 6.51 11.10 16.18
CA VAL A 150 7.68 11.81 15.64
C VAL A 150 8.44 12.32 16.86
N SER A 151 9.43 11.56 17.30
CA SER A 151 10.34 11.97 18.37
C SER A 151 11.18 13.12 17.84
N ASP A 152 10.79 14.35 18.17
CA ASP A 152 11.71 15.47 18.08
C ASP A 152 12.68 15.36 19.26
N ASP A 153 13.96 15.55 19.00
CA ASP A 153 15.03 15.47 20.01
C ASP A 153 14.85 16.66 20.98
N GLY A 154 14.07 16.46 22.05
CA GLY A 154 14.03 17.36 23.20
C GLY A 154 12.80 18.27 23.41
N GLY A 155 11.61 17.91 22.95
CA GLY A 155 10.38 18.67 23.26
C GLY A 155 9.17 17.78 23.50
N ASP A 156 8.64 17.79 24.74
CA ASP A 156 7.37 17.17 25.12
C ASP A 156 6.18 18.00 24.57
N GLY A 157 6.09 18.08 23.25
CA GLY A 157 5.03 18.75 22.53
C GLY A 157 4.33 17.76 21.62
N ASP A 158 3.07 17.46 21.91
CA ASP A 158 2.17 16.82 20.95
C ASP A 158 2.23 17.60 19.63
N LEU A 159 2.84 17.01 18.60
CA LEU A 159 2.78 17.57 17.25
C LEU A 159 1.31 17.62 16.84
N ASP A 160 0.83 18.80 16.47
CA ASP A 160 -0.50 18.98 15.91
C ASP A 160 -0.68 17.96 14.77
N ALA A 161 -1.86 17.32 14.71
CA ALA A 161 -2.24 16.40 13.63
C ALA A 161 -1.98 16.98 12.22
N HIS A 162 -1.90 18.30 12.15
CA HIS A 162 -1.55 19.10 10.97
C HIS A 162 -0.07 19.07 10.54
N GLU A 163 0.87 18.45 11.24
CA GLU A 163 2.26 18.32 10.75
C GLU A 163 2.60 16.95 10.17
N TYR A 164 1.79 15.92 10.47
CA TYR A 164 2.02 14.56 9.96
C TYR A 164 1.94 14.49 8.44
N HIS A 165 1.05 15.25 7.81
CA HIS A 165 0.87 15.25 6.35
C HIS A 165 2.15 15.52 5.54
N LYS A 166 3.15 16.20 6.11
CA LYS A 166 4.43 16.51 5.44
C LYS A 166 5.33 15.29 5.27
N PHE A 167 5.16 14.28 6.12
CA PHE A 167 6.02 13.10 6.17
C PHE A 167 5.35 11.85 5.58
N PHE A 168 4.09 11.97 5.19
CA PHE A 168 3.34 10.85 4.64
C PHE A 168 3.48 10.76 3.13
N PRO A 169 3.46 9.53 2.58
CA PRO A 169 3.55 9.32 1.15
C PRO A 169 2.31 9.81 0.42
N SER A 170 2.41 9.92 -0.89
CA SER A 170 1.22 9.93 -1.76
C SER A 170 0.49 8.58 -1.67
N PHE A 171 -0.84 8.58 -1.75
CA PHE A 171 -1.65 7.36 -1.67
C PHE A 171 -2.28 7.04 -3.02
N VAL A 172 -2.18 5.79 -3.44
CA VAL A 172 -2.79 5.29 -4.66
C VAL A 172 -3.61 4.05 -4.33
N TRP A 173 -4.92 4.10 -4.56
CA TRP A 173 -5.79 2.94 -4.42
C TRP A 173 -5.94 2.24 -5.77
N VAL A 174 -5.42 1.02 -5.88
CA VAL A 174 -5.65 0.14 -7.03
C VAL A 174 -6.78 -0.82 -6.69
N VAL A 175 -7.89 -0.70 -7.42
CA VAL A 175 -9.10 -1.50 -7.21
C VAL A 175 -9.19 -2.54 -8.32
N ARG A 176 -8.86 -3.79 -8.01
CA ARG A 176 -8.82 -4.92 -8.94
C ARG A 176 -10.20 -5.53 -9.12
N ASP A 177 -10.42 -6.15 -10.28
CA ASP A 177 -11.70 -6.78 -10.66
C ASP A 177 -12.89 -5.82 -10.52
N PHE A 178 -12.65 -4.55 -10.84
CA PHE A 178 -13.68 -3.52 -10.78
C PHE A 178 -14.70 -3.73 -11.90
N ALA A 179 -15.97 -3.88 -11.51
CA ALA A 179 -17.08 -4.21 -12.42
C ALA A 179 -18.23 -3.19 -12.40
N LEU A 180 -18.06 -2.07 -11.68
CA LEU A 180 -19.08 -1.03 -11.59
C LEU A 180 -18.88 0.03 -12.68
N ASP A 181 -19.98 0.56 -13.20
CA ASP A 181 -19.92 1.75 -14.05
C ASP A 181 -19.66 2.98 -13.20
N LEU A 182 -18.66 3.78 -13.58
CA LEU A 182 -18.35 5.05 -12.93
C LEU A 182 -19.33 6.13 -13.39
N VAL A 183 -20.56 6.03 -12.89
CA VAL A 183 -21.62 7.03 -13.11
C VAL A 183 -22.21 7.49 -11.78
N ASP A 184 -22.68 8.73 -11.72
CA ASP A 184 -23.43 9.23 -10.58
C ASP A 184 -24.93 8.89 -10.64
N ASP A 185 -25.68 9.31 -9.62
CA ASP A 185 -27.13 9.09 -9.52
C ASP A 185 -27.92 9.71 -10.68
N TYR A 186 -27.32 10.65 -11.41
CA TYR A 186 -27.89 11.33 -12.57
C TYR A 186 -27.43 10.71 -13.90
N GLY A 187 -26.63 9.63 -13.87
CA GLY A 187 -26.07 8.96 -15.04
C GLY A 187 -24.90 9.70 -15.69
N THR A 188 -24.32 10.70 -15.02
CA THR A 188 -23.15 11.43 -15.51
C THR A 188 -21.89 10.64 -15.18
N ALA A 189 -20.97 10.52 -16.14
CA ALA A 189 -19.69 9.85 -15.92
C ALA A 189 -18.87 10.59 -14.85
N ILE A 190 -18.37 9.84 -13.87
CA ILE A 190 -17.48 10.34 -12.82
C ILE A 190 -16.07 9.79 -13.02
N SER A 191 -15.05 10.51 -12.53
CA SER A 191 -13.69 9.97 -12.54
C SER A 191 -13.50 8.94 -11.42
N ALA A 192 -12.47 8.10 -11.56
CA ALA A 192 -12.09 7.16 -10.51
C ALA A 192 -11.67 7.89 -9.21
N ASP A 193 -11.03 9.05 -9.35
CA ASP A 193 -10.65 9.90 -8.22
C ASP A 193 -11.88 10.46 -7.51
N ASP A 194 -12.90 10.90 -8.27
CA ASP A 194 -14.19 11.32 -7.69
C ASP A 194 -14.89 10.17 -6.95
N TYR A 195 -14.83 8.95 -7.49
CA TYR A 195 -15.35 7.76 -6.82
C TYR A 195 -14.66 7.51 -5.48
N LEU A 196 -13.34 7.65 -5.41
CA LEU A 196 -12.57 7.52 -4.17
C LEU A 196 -12.94 8.60 -3.15
N GLU A 197 -13.05 9.87 -3.57
CA GLU A 197 -13.42 10.96 -2.67
C GLU A 197 -14.85 10.80 -2.13
N ARG A 198 -15.78 10.28 -2.94
CA ARG A 198 -17.13 9.92 -2.47
C ARG A 198 -17.13 8.76 -1.48
N ALA A 199 -16.30 7.74 -1.70
CA ALA A 199 -16.20 6.60 -0.78
C ALA A 199 -15.56 6.99 0.58
N LEU A 200 -14.65 7.96 0.56
CA LEU A 200 -14.00 8.49 1.76
C LEU A 200 -14.82 9.58 2.47
N ALA A 201 -15.90 10.08 1.88
CA ALA A 201 -16.75 11.09 2.50
C ALA A 201 -17.33 10.61 3.84
N THR A 202 -17.32 11.50 4.84
CA THR A 202 -17.82 11.21 6.18
C THR A 202 -19.31 10.88 6.15
N GLN A 203 -19.67 9.83 6.88
CA GLN A 203 -21.06 9.40 6.98
C GLN A 203 -21.75 10.01 8.19
N VAL A 204 -23.03 10.32 8.03
CA VAL A 204 -23.88 10.82 9.12
C VAL A 204 -24.33 9.64 9.98
N GLY A 205 -23.83 9.57 11.21
CA GLY A 205 -24.19 8.53 12.17
C GLY A 205 -23.30 8.61 13.40
N PHE A 206 -23.87 8.35 14.57
CA PHE A 206 -23.19 8.39 15.87
C PHE A 206 -23.02 7.00 16.49
N ASP A 207 -23.35 5.94 15.75
CA ASP A 207 -23.10 4.58 16.24
C ASP A 207 -21.58 4.32 16.32
N PRO A 208 -21.14 3.43 17.23
CA PRO A 208 -19.72 3.15 17.42
C PRO A 208 -19.01 2.68 16.14
N ALA A 209 -19.68 1.91 15.29
CA ALA A 209 -19.09 1.41 14.05
C ALA A 209 -18.92 2.52 13.00
N THR A 210 -19.89 3.43 12.87
CA THR A 210 -19.78 4.62 12.01
C THR A 210 -18.72 5.57 12.52
N THR A 211 -18.59 5.73 13.84
CA THR A 211 -17.56 6.58 14.44
C THR A 211 -16.15 6.08 14.10
N GLU A 212 -15.90 4.77 14.22
CA GLU A 212 -14.60 4.20 13.87
C GLU A 212 -14.30 4.30 12.38
N ARG A 213 -15.29 4.05 11.51
CA ARG A 213 -15.13 4.20 10.06
C ARG A 213 -14.87 5.67 9.67
N ASN A 214 -15.56 6.61 10.32
CA ASN A 214 -15.32 8.04 10.12
C ASN A 214 -13.93 8.47 10.63
N ARG A 215 -13.40 7.83 11.68
CA ARG A 215 -12.02 8.06 12.11
C ARG A 215 -11.03 7.64 11.03
N VAL A 216 -11.21 6.46 10.43
CA VAL A 216 -10.37 6.00 9.30
C VAL A 216 -10.46 6.97 8.12
N ARG A 217 -11.68 7.39 7.75
CA ARG A 217 -11.91 8.38 6.69
C ARG A 217 -11.19 9.70 6.97
N HIS A 218 -11.30 10.23 8.19
CA HIS A 218 -10.63 11.45 8.60
C HIS A 218 -9.09 11.32 8.54
N CYS A 219 -8.55 10.20 9.02
CA CYS A 219 -7.12 9.88 8.91
C CYS A 219 -6.66 9.87 7.45
N MET A 220 -7.39 9.18 6.57
CA MET A 220 -7.10 9.09 5.14
C MET A 220 -7.16 10.45 4.44
N MET A 221 -8.22 11.23 4.67
CA MET A 221 -8.50 12.46 3.93
C MET A 221 -7.73 13.68 4.44
N THR A 222 -7.52 13.77 5.75
CA THR A 222 -7.08 15.01 6.40
C THR A 222 -5.74 14.87 7.10
N ALA A 223 -5.48 13.74 7.77
CA ALA A 223 -4.29 13.61 8.61
C ALA A 223 -3.05 13.16 7.83
N PHE A 224 -3.22 12.29 6.83
CA PHE A 224 -2.10 11.53 6.28
C PHE A 224 -1.82 11.78 4.81
N PHE A 225 -2.78 11.51 3.93
CA PHE A 225 -2.49 11.46 2.51
C PHE A 225 -3.01 12.72 1.83
N THR A 226 -2.16 13.72 1.59
CA THR A 226 -2.55 14.96 0.88
C THR A 226 -2.91 14.70 -0.57
N GLU A 227 -2.16 13.82 -1.23
CA GLU A 227 -2.39 13.38 -2.59
C GLU A 227 -2.94 11.96 -2.59
N ARG A 228 -4.10 11.78 -3.23
CA ARG A 228 -4.79 10.49 -3.36
C ARG A 228 -5.20 10.29 -4.81
N LYS A 229 -5.00 9.07 -5.33
CA LYS A 229 -5.46 8.66 -6.67
C LYS A 229 -6.10 7.30 -6.64
N CYS A 230 -7.01 7.04 -7.57
CA CYS A 230 -7.71 5.78 -7.71
C CYS A 230 -7.55 5.22 -9.12
N PHE A 231 -7.21 3.93 -9.21
CA PHE A 231 -7.10 3.20 -10.48
C PHE A 231 -7.92 1.91 -10.41
N PRO A 232 -9.14 1.91 -10.97
CA PRO A 232 -9.90 0.69 -11.17
C PRO A 232 -9.29 -0.10 -12.32
N LEU A 233 -9.00 -1.38 -12.08
CA LEU A 233 -8.52 -2.32 -13.06
C LEU A 233 -9.57 -3.40 -13.28
N VAL A 234 -9.92 -3.61 -14.55
CA VAL A 234 -10.82 -4.70 -14.94
C VAL A 234 -10.15 -6.05 -14.72
N ARG A 235 -10.98 -7.08 -14.58
CA ARG A 235 -10.49 -8.45 -14.43
C ARG A 235 -9.67 -8.84 -15.67
N PRO A 236 -8.43 -9.31 -15.52
CA PRO A 236 -7.54 -9.56 -16.66
C PRO A 236 -7.96 -10.76 -17.50
N LEU A 237 -8.48 -11.82 -16.85
CA LEU A 237 -8.93 -13.05 -17.52
C LEU A 237 -10.18 -13.61 -16.83
N LEU A 238 -11.12 -14.12 -17.62
CA LEU A 238 -12.32 -14.81 -17.14
C LEU A 238 -12.03 -16.26 -16.70
N ASP A 239 -11.04 -16.90 -17.34
CA ASP A 239 -10.65 -18.28 -17.07
C ASP A 239 -9.79 -18.37 -15.80
N GLU A 240 -10.31 -19.03 -14.78
CA GLU A 240 -9.65 -19.19 -13.48
C GLU A 240 -8.33 -19.96 -13.56
N SER A 241 -8.24 -20.94 -14.47
CA SER A 241 -7.03 -21.76 -14.61
C SER A 241 -5.89 -20.93 -15.22
N LYS A 242 -6.21 -20.01 -16.14
CA LYS A 242 -5.24 -19.08 -16.71
C LYS A 242 -4.91 -17.93 -15.76
N LEU A 243 -5.85 -17.53 -14.90
CA LEU A 243 -5.61 -16.53 -13.87
C LEU A 243 -4.54 -16.96 -12.85
N GLN A 244 -4.44 -18.27 -12.58
CA GLN A 244 -3.38 -18.85 -11.73
C GLN A 244 -1.99 -18.79 -12.38
N GLU A 245 -1.92 -18.62 -13.69
CA GLU A 245 -0.69 -18.53 -14.48
C GLU A 245 -0.49 -17.14 -15.09
N ILE A 246 -1.08 -16.10 -14.50
CA ILE A 246 -1.12 -14.75 -15.09
C ILE A 246 0.27 -14.17 -15.36
N ASP A 247 1.29 -14.57 -14.60
CA ASP A 247 2.67 -14.11 -14.81
C ASP A 247 3.37 -14.82 -16.00
N LYS A 248 2.71 -15.79 -16.64
CA LYS A 248 3.18 -16.49 -17.85
C LYS A 248 2.48 -16.01 -19.14
N VAL A 249 1.51 -15.11 -19.02
CA VAL A 249 0.68 -14.58 -20.13
C VAL A 249 1.23 -13.25 -20.59
#